data_AF-A0A4Y3UN68-F1
#
_entry.id   AF-A0A4Y3UN68-F1
#
_cell.length_a   1.000
_cell.length_b   1.000
_cell.length_c   1.000
_cell.angle_alpha   90.00
_cell.angle_beta   90.00
_cell.angle_gamma   90.00
#
_symmetry.space_group_name_H-M   'P 1'
#
loop_
_entity.id
_entity.type
_entity.pdbx_description
1 polymer ?
#
loop_
_entity_poly.entity_id
_entity_poly.type
_entity_poly.pdbx_seq_one_letter_code
_entity_poly.pdbx_strand_id
1 'polypeptide(L)'
;MDGFRIPLGEWAETVIDFLGDAPGGLFDAIATILAAVYEGLDSVLSTPPFWVIVLVFAALRGGEPGLRPVSPPLRDKVGGMSEQPDPSATLVRLRGSIDNIDAALIHMLAERFKATQQVGVLKAEHGMPPSDPAREEQQIARLRRLAAEADLDPEFAEKWFNFVVAEVIRHHTAAAEGA
;
A
#
# COMPACT_ATOMS: atom_id res chain seq x y z
N MET A 1 30.38 23.40 -5.81
CA MET A 1 29.66 22.44 -6.65
C MET A 1 28.20 22.71 -6.39
N ASP A 2 27.54 23.37 -7.33
CA ASP A 2 26.17 23.83 -7.15
C ASP A 2 25.26 22.60 -7.04
N GLY A 3 24.71 22.43 -5.84
CA GLY A 3 23.89 21.27 -5.49
C GLY A 3 22.66 21.23 -6.38
N PHE A 4 22.39 20.05 -6.94
CA PHE A 4 21.16 19.74 -7.65
C PHE A 4 19.97 19.94 -6.71
N ARG A 5 19.35 21.12 -6.75
CA ARG A 5 18.12 21.45 -6.04
C ARG A 5 16.96 21.00 -6.90
N ILE A 6 16.20 20.02 -6.44
CA ILE A 6 14.96 19.60 -7.13
C ILE A 6 13.92 20.70 -6.85
N PRO A 7 13.45 21.46 -7.85
CA PRO A 7 12.56 22.60 -7.63
C PRO A 7 11.11 22.10 -7.52
N LEU A 8 10.82 21.36 -6.44
CA LEU A 8 9.51 20.73 -6.23
C LEU A 8 8.34 21.73 -6.28
N GLY A 9 8.58 22.99 -5.89
CA GLY A 9 7.58 24.07 -5.99
C GLY A 9 7.21 24.42 -7.43
N GLU A 10 8.19 24.69 -8.30
CA GLU A 10 7.93 24.97 -9.72
C GLU A 10 7.33 23.77 -10.44
N TRP A 11 7.78 22.56 -10.12
CA TRP A 11 7.23 21.33 -10.71
C TRP A 11 5.79 21.07 -10.25
N ALA A 12 5.49 21.32 -8.97
CA ALA A 12 4.13 21.19 -8.45
C ALA A 12 3.18 22.20 -9.09
N GLU A 13 3.57 23.47 -9.18
CA GLU A 13 2.77 24.50 -9.86
C GLU A 13 2.56 24.15 -11.34
N THR A 14 3.60 23.69 -12.03
CA THR A 14 3.49 23.25 -13.44
C THR A 14 2.53 22.07 -13.62
N VAL A 15 2.54 21.11 -12.71
CA VAL A 15 1.64 19.95 -12.77
C VAL A 15 0.21 20.34 -12.39
N ILE A 16 0.03 21.25 -11.43
CA ILE A 16 -1.29 21.74 -11.02
C ILE A 16 -1.92 22.59 -12.13
N ASP A 17 -1.17 23.49 -12.74
CA ASP A 17 -1.62 24.26 -13.91
C ASP A 17 -1.93 23.34 -15.08
N PHE A 18 -1.09 22.35 -15.35
CA PHE A 18 -1.35 21.35 -16.40
C PHE A 18 -2.61 20.52 -16.12
N LEU A 19 -2.88 20.16 -14.86
CA LEU A 19 -4.09 19.44 -14.45
C LEU A 19 -5.33 20.34 -14.44
N GLY A 20 -5.17 21.64 -14.16
CA GLY A 20 -6.23 22.64 -14.18
C GLY A 20 -6.62 23.08 -15.59
N ASP A 21 -5.65 23.15 -16.51
CA ASP A 21 -5.83 23.49 -17.93
C ASP A 21 -6.14 22.27 -18.80
N ALA A 22 -6.08 21.07 -18.23
CA ALA A 22 -6.48 19.86 -18.93
C ALA A 22 -7.95 20.02 -19.40
N PRO A 23 -8.22 19.91 -20.71
CA PRO A 23 -9.56 20.12 -21.21
C PRO A 23 -10.48 19.07 -20.57
N GLY A 24 -11.54 19.50 -19.88
CA GLY A 24 -12.40 18.60 -19.09
C GLY A 24 -12.88 17.35 -19.85
N GLY A 25 -13.05 17.45 -21.17
CA GLY A 25 -13.40 16.32 -22.04
C GLY A 25 -12.33 15.22 -22.16
N LEU A 26 -11.06 15.48 -21.84
CA LEU A 26 -9.99 14.47 -21.84
C LEU A 26 -10.16 13.49 -20.68
N PHE A 27 -10.46 14.00 -19.48
CA PHE A 27 -10.72 13.15 -18.32
C PHE A 27 -11.98 12.31 -18.51
N ASP A 28 -13.04 12.91 -19.07
CA ASP A 28 -14.26 12.19 -19.41
C ASP A 28 -14.02 11.11 -20.48
N ALA A 29 -13.20 11.39 -21.49
CA ALA A 29 -12.82 10.42 -22.50
C ALA A 29 -12.01 9.26 -21.91
N ILE A 30 -11.04 9.54 -21.04
CA ILE A 30 -10.24 8.51 -20.36
C ILE A 30 -11.13 7.67 -19.44
N ALA A 31 -12.02 8.29 -18.67
CA ALA A 31 -12.97 7.60 -17.80
C ALA A 31 -13.92 6.69 -18.60
N THR A 32 -14.40 7.17 -19.75
CA THR A 32 -15.27 6.40 -20.66
C THR A 32 -14.54 5.18 -21.23
N ILE A 33 -13.29 5.34 -21.66
CA ILE A 33 -12.46 4.23 -22.18
C ILE A 33 -12.18 3.21 -21.07
N LEU A 34 -11.80 3.66 -19.89
CA LEU A 34 -11.55 2.78 -18.74
C LEU A 34 -12.80 2.01 -18.34
N ALA A 35 -13.97 2.66 -18.29
CA ALA A 35 -15.24 2.01 -18.02
C ALA A 35 -15.56 0.94 -19.07
N ALA A 36 -15.39 1.25 -20.37
CA ALA A 36 -15.61 0.30 -21.45
C ALA A 36 -14.66 -0.91 -21.38
N VAL A 37 -13.39 -0.70 -20.99
CA VAL A 37 -12.43 -1.78 -20.79
C VAL A 37 -12.82 -2.64 -19.59
N TYR A 38 -13.24 -2.04 -18.48
CA TYR A 38 -13.68 -2.76 -17.29
C TYR A 38 -14.93 -3.61 -17.57
N GLU A 39 -15.94 -3.04 -18.22
CA GLU A 39 -17.16 -3.76 -18.62
C GLU A 39 -16.85 -4.91 -19.60
N GLY A 40 -15.95 -4.69 -20.56
CA GLY A 40 -15.50 -5.72 -21.48
C GLY A 40 -14.75 -6.86 -20.77
N LEU A 41 -13.89 -6.52 -19.82
CA LEU A 41 -13.13 -7.50 -19.05
C LEU A 41 -14.02 -8.30 -18.10
N ASP A 42 -14.95 -7.64 -17.42
CA ASP A 42 -15.93 -8.28 -16.55
C ASP A 42 -16.82 -9.25 -17.34
N SER A 43 -17.30 -8.83 -18.52
CA SER A 43 -18.03 -9.73 -19.41
C SER A 43 -17.19 -10.97 -19.75
N VAL A 44 -15.95 -10.84 -20.19
CA VAL A 44 -15.11 -11.99 -20.58
C VAL A 44 -14.77 -12.89 -19.40
N LEU A 45 -14.41 -12.33 -18.25
CA LEU A 45 -13.97 -13.09 -17.07
C LEU A 45 -15.12 -13.71 -16.28
N SER A 46 -16.33 -13.14 -16.37
CA SER A 46 -17.53 -13.61 -15.64
C SER A 46 -18.46 -14.50 -16.48
N THR A 47 -18.23 -14.64 -17.80
CA THR A 47 -19.15 -15.36 -18.73
C THR A 47 -19.27 -16.87 -18.49
N PRO A 48 -18.26 -17.59 -17.99
CA PRO A 48 -18.50 -18.88 -17.36
C PRO A 48 -18.68 -18.68 -15.85
N PRO A 49 -19.83 -19.04 -15.24
CA PRO A 49 -19.90 -19.22 -13.80
C PRO A 49 -18.74 -20.11 -13.39
N PHE A 50 -17.96 -19.75 -12.36
CA PHE A 50 -16.74 -20.50 -12.02
C PHE A 50 -17.00 -22.01 -11.87
N TRP A 51 -18.20 -22.37 -11.43
CA TRP A 51 -18.69 -23.75 -11.36
C TRP A 51 -18.69 -24.49 -12.70
N VAL A 52 -18.99 -23.83 -13.82
CA VAL A 52 -18.98 -24.42 -15.17
C VAL A 52 -17.54 -24.74 -15.60
N ILE A 53 -16.57 -23.88 -15.31
CA ILE A 53 -15.14 -24.16 -15.58
C ILE A 53 -14.70 -25.38 -14.77
N VAL A 54 -15.05 -25.43 -13.49
CA VAL A 54 -14.75 -26.57 -12.60
C VAL A 54 -15.39 -27.86 -13.13
N LEU A 55 -16.64 -27.82 -13.61
CA LEU A 55 -17.32 -28.97 -14.19
C LEU A 55 -16.66 -29.43 -15.51
N VAL A 56 -16.22 -28.51 -16.36
CA VAL A 56 -15.49 -28.83 -17.59
C VAL A 56 -14.16 -29.50 -17.26
N PHE A 57 -13.39 -28.99 -16.29
CA PHE A 57 -12.15 -29.63 -15.84
C PHE A 57 -12.39 -31.00 -15.17
N ALA A 58 -13.45 -31.13 -14.37
CA ALA A 58 -13.83 -32.39 -13.75
C ALA A 58 -14.25 -33.44 -14.80
N ALA A 59 -14.98 -33.02 -15.84
CA ALA A 59 -15.40 -33.88 -16.94
C ALA A 59 -14.22 -34.28 -17.83
N LEU A 60 -13.30 -33.36 -18.14
CA LEU A 60 -12.08 -33.64 -18.92
C LEU A 60 -11.12 -34.60 -18.20
N ARG A 61 -11.21 -34.72 -16.87
CA ARG A 61 -10.35 -35.61 -16.07
C ARG A 61 -10.85 -37.06 -15.99
N GLY A 62 -12.06 -37.36 -16.45
CA GLY A 62 -12.63 -38.72 -16.46
C GLY A 62 -13.03 -39.19 -15.04
N GLY A 63 -14.33 -39.33 -14.81
CA GLY A 63 -14.88 -39.74 -13.52
C GLY A 63 -14.52 -41.19 -13.16
N GLU A 64 -13.89 -41.38 -12.00
CA GLU A 64 -13.74 -42.68 -11.33
C GLU A 64 -14.43 -42.60 -9.96
N PRO A 65 -15.70 -43.04 -9.83
CA PRO A 65 -16.37 -43.16 -8.54
C PRO A 65 -15.94 -44.49 -7.90
N GLY A 66 -14.83 -44.46 -7.17
CA GLY A 66 -14.26 -45.64 -6.52
C GLY A 66 -13.80 -45.38 -5.10
N LEU A 67 -14.73 -45.16 -4.17
CA LEU A 67 -14.40 -45.23 -2.74
C LEU A 67 -14.14 -46.69 -2.36
N ARG A 68 -12.87 -47.11 -2.36
CA ARG A 68 -12.44 -48.34 -1.68
C ARG A 68 -12.12 -48.02 -0.22
N PRO A 69 -12.57 -48.82 0.76
CA PRO A 69 -12.16 -48.64 2.15
C PRO A 69 -10.66 -48.95 2.27
N VAL A 70 -9.87 -47.93 2.59
CA VAL A 70 -8.46 -48.06 2.94
C VAL A 70 -8.40 -48.57 4.37
N SER A 71 -8.06 -49.84 4.57
CA SER A 71 -7.70 -50.36 5.89
C SER A 71 -6.43 -49.63 6.37
N PRO A 72 -6.36 -49.15 7.63
CA PRO A 72 -5.15 -48.52 8.13
C PRO A 72 -4.03 -49.56 8.30
N PRO A 73 -2.79 -49.29 7.88
CA PRO A 73 -1.68 -50.12 8.31
C PRO A 73 -1.40 -49.81 9.79
N LEU A 74 -1.21 -50.88 10.58
CA LEU A 74 -0.66 -50.83 11.93
C LEU A 74 0.59 -49.93 11.93
N ARG A 75 0.53 -48.84 12.70
CA ARG A 75 1.63 -47.88 12.80
C ARG A 75 2.46 -48.17 14.05
N ASP A 76 3.24 -49.25 13.97
CA ASP A 76 4.42 -49.43 14.82
C ASP A 76 5.65 -48.94 14.04
N LYS A 77 6.13 -47.75 14.38
CA LYS A 77 7.56 -47.43 14.61
C LYS A 77 7.78 -45.92 14.71
N VAL A 78 8.25 -45.55 15.89
CA VAL A 78 9.06 -44.35 16.17
C VAL A 78 10.23 -44.30 15.19
N GLY A 79 10.37 -43.18 14.49
CA GLY A 79 11.50 -42.83 13.65
C GLY A 79 11.42 -41.36 13.30
N GLY A 80 12.32 -40.56 13.86
CA GLY A 80 12.31 -39.10 13.80
C GLY A 80 12.17 -38.56 12.38
N MET A 81 11.17 -37.71 12.18
CA MET A 81 11.02 -36.87 11.02
C MET A 81 11.04 -35.44 11.53
N SER A 82 11.99 -34.64 11.06
CA SER A 82 12.14 -33.22 11.37
C SER A 82 10.79 -32.52 11.44
N GLU A 83 10.45 -32.01 12.61
CA GLU A 83 9.22 -31.25 12.89
C GLU A 83 9.35 -29.87 12.25
N GLN A 84 9.28 -29.81 10.92
CA GLN A 84 9.10 -28.57 10.20
C GLN A 84 7.65 -28.11 10.47
N PRO A 85 7.44 -26.91 11.05
CA PRO A 85 6.10 -26.46 11.40
C PRO A 85 5.23 -26.42 10.14
N ASP A 86 3.96 -26.83 10.27
CA ASP A 86 2.99 -26.78 9.19
C ASP A 86 3.04 -25.42 8.49
N PRO A 87 3.38 -25.36 7.18
CA PRO A 87 3.46 -24.11 6.44
C PRO A 87 2.19 -23.27 6.52
N SER A 88 1.01 -23.91 6.58
CA SER A 88 -0.27 -23.20 6.71
C SER A 88 -0.40 -22.50 8.06
N ALA A 89 -0.12 -23.21 9.16
CA ALA A 89 -0.12 -22.65 10.50
C ALA A 89 0.92 -21.51 10.66
N THR A 90 2.10 -21.66 10.05
CA THR A 90 3.13 -20.61 10.05
C THR A 90 2.68 -19.37 9.29
N LEU A 91 2.05 -19.54 8.12
CA LEU A 91 1.52 -18.43 7.34
C LEU A 91 0.46 -17.63 8.09
N VAL A 92 -0.47 -18.32 8.77
CA VAL A 92 -1.53 -17.67 9.58
C VAL A 92 -0.90 -16.82 10.69
N ARG A 93 0.10 -17.35 11.39
CA ARG A 93 0.81 -16.61 12.46
C ARG A 93 1.54 -15.37 11.93
N LEU A 94 2.20 -15.49 10.79
CA LEU A 94 2.91 -14.36 10.16
C LEU A 94 1.93 -13.28 9.71
N ARG A 95 0.79 -13.66 9.11
CA ARG A 95 -0.27 -12.71 8.74
C ARG A 95 -0.82 -11.96 9.94
N GLY A 96 -1.12 -12.65 11.04
CA GLY A 96 -1.55 -11.96 12.27
C GLY A 96 -0.48 -11.01 12.84
N SER A 97 0.80 -11.30 12.63
CA SER A 97 1.89 -10.38 13.01
C SER A 97 1.92 -9.13 12.12
N ILE A 98 1.68 -9.29 10.81
CA ILE A 98 1.56 -8.20 9.85
C ILE A 98 0.37 -7.31 10.23
N ASP A 99 -0.81 -7.89 10.46
CA ASP A 99 -2.02 -7.14 10.81
C ASP A 99 -1.82 -6.27 12.09
N ASN A 100 -1.09 -6.80 13.07
CA ASN A 100 -0.77 -6.05 14.30
C ASN A 100 0.20 -4.89 14.03
N ILE A 101 1.20 -5.09 13.16
CA ILE A 101 2.14 -4.03 12.76
C ILE A 101 1.37 -2.94 12.01
N ASP A 102 0.49 -3.32 11.08
CA ASP A 102 -0.31 -2.38 10.29
C ASP A 102 -1.22 -1.54 11.19
N ALA A 103 -1.88 -2.16 12.18
CA ALA A 103 -2.68 -1.43 13.17
C ALA A 103 -1.83 -0.41 13.95
N ALA A 104 -0.64 -0.81 14.40
CA ALA A 104 0.27 0.08 15.12
C ALA A 104 0.74 1.24 14.24
N LEU A 105 1.05 0.99 12.96
CA LEU A 105 1.43 2.03 12.00
C LEU A 105 0.33 3.07 11.83
N ILE A 106 -0.93 2.64 11.66
CA ILE A 106 -2.07 3.56 11.52
C ILE A 106 -2.24 4.44 12.77
N HIS A 107 -2.16 3.85 13.97
CA HIS A 107 -2.25 4.62 15.21
C HIS A 107 -1.10 5.62 15.38
N MET A 108 0.14 5.22 15.06
CA MET A 108 1.29 6.11 15.15
C MET A 108 1.23 7.25 14.12
N LEU A 109 0.73 6.98 12.92
CA LEU A 109 0.47 8.02 11.92
C LEU A 109 -0.57 9.03 12.41
N ALA A 110 -1.67 8.56 13.00
CA ALA A 110 -2.69 9.44 13.56
C ALA A 110 -2.13 10.37 14.65
N GLU A 111 -1.30 9.85 15.56
CA GLU A 111 -0.63 10.68 16.57
C GLU A 111 0.37 11.66 15.96
N ARG A 112 1.12 11.24 14.94
CA ARG A 112 2.01 12.14 14.20
C ARG A 112 1.24 13.31 13.58
N PHE A 113 0.04 13.08 13.05
CA PHE A 113 -0.78 14.15 12.48
C PHE A 113 -1.26 15.16 13.50
N LYS A 114 -1.70 14.70 14.67
CA LYS A 114 -2.05 15.59 15.78
C LYS A 114 -0.88 16.50 16.16
N ALA A 115 0.33 15.94 16.25
CA ALA A 115 1.53 16.71 16.55
C ALA A 115 1.85 17.74 15.44
N THR A 116 1.75 17.37 14.15
CA THR A 116 2.00 18.32 13.05
C THR A 116 0.97 19.43 13.00
N GLN A 117 -0.29 19.15 13.33
CA GLN A 117 -1.34 20.17 13.44
C GLN A 117 -1.04 21.17 14.57
N GLN A 118 -0.63 20.67 15.73
CA GLN A 118 -0.21 21.51 16.87
C GLN A 118 1.00 22.39 16.52
N VAL A 119 1.99 21.84 15.80
CA VAL A 119 3.12 22.63 15.28
C VAL A 119 2.63 23.72 14.33
N GLY A 120 1.66 23.42 13.45
CA GLY A 120 1.05 24.41 12.55
C GLY A 120 0.37 25.56 13.32
N VAL A 121 -0.47 25.24 14.31
CA VAL A 121 -1.12 26.23 15.18
C VAL A 121 -0.08 27.09 15.90
N LEU A 122 0.92 26.46 16.53
CA LEU A 122 1.97 27.15 17.26
C LEU A 122 2.74 28.12 16.34
N LYS A 123 3.11 27.66 15.13
CA LYS A 123 3.81 28.49 14.16
C LYS A 123 2.96 29.68 13.72
N ALA A 124 1.67 29.48 13.47
CA ALA A 124 0.74 30.53 13.07
C ALA A 124 0.56 31.59 14.19
N GLU A 125 0.35 31.14 15.43
CA GLU A 125 0.18 32.04 16.60
C GLU A 125 1.40 32.94 16.84
N HIS A 126 2.60 32.45 16.52
CA HIS A 126 3.86 33.15 16.80
C HIS A 126 4.52 33.73 15.54
N GLY A 127 3.85 33.71 14.38
CA GLY A 127 4.39 34.24 13.12
C GLY A 127 5.68 33.54 12.65
N MET A 128 5.86 32.27 13.01
CA MET A 128 7.03 31.48 12.62
C MET A 128 6.95 31.02 11.16
N PRO A 129 8.09 30.83 10.48
CA PRO A 129 8.08 30.40 9.08
C PRO A 129 7.47 28.99 8.91
N PRO A 130 6.69 28.78 7.83
CA PRO A 130 6.05 27.49 7.57
C PRO A 130 7.07 26.39 7.25
N SER A 131 8.15 26.72 6.52
CA SER A 131 9.25 25.81 6.19
C SER A 131 10.52 26.13 6.97
N ASP A 132 11.28 25.08 7.31
CA ASP A 132 12.62 25.17 7.89
C ASP A 132 13.52 24.17 7.14
N PRO A 133 14.16 24.60 6.03
CA PRO A 133 14.92 23.71 5.16
C PRO A 133 16.05 22.97 5.87
N ALA A 134 16.73 23.63 6.82
CA ALA A 134 17.79 23.01 7.59
C ALA A 134 17.23 21.89 8.48
N ARG A 135 16.02 22.07 9.02
CA ARG A 135 15.35 21.02 9.81
C ARG A 135 14.83 19.89 8.94
N GLU A 136 14.38 20.17 7.72
CA GLU A 136 13.94 19.16 6.75
C GLU A 136 15.10 18.26 6.30
N GLU A 137 16.26 18.84 5.96
CA GLU A 137 17.49 18.10 5.62
C GLU A 137 17.91 17.15 6.75
N GLN A 138 17.89 17.63 7.99
CA GLN A 138 18.22 16.80 9.17
C GLN A 138 17.22 15.65 9.38
N GLN A 139 15.94 15.87 9.09
CA GLN A 139 14.91 14.83 9.21
C GLN A 139 15.14 13.72 8.19
N ILE A 140 15.43 14.07 6.93
CA ILE A 140 15.72 13.10 5.87
C ILE A 140 16.99 12.31 6.22
N ALA A 141 18.07 12.98 6.63
CA ALA A 141 19.30 12.31 7.03
C ALA A 141 19.09 11.33 8.20
N ARG A 142 18.28 11.72 9.20
CA ARG A 142 17.92 10.85 10.32
C ARG A 142 17.07 9.66 9.88
N LEU A 143 16.10 9.87 9.00
CA LEU A 143 15.23 8.81 8.48
C LEU A 143 16.05 7.76 7.71
N ARG A 144 16.93 8.20 6.81
CA ARG A 144 17.79 7.30 6.04
C ARG A 144 18.71 6.46 6.94
N ARG A 145 19.21 7.06 8.02
CA ARG A 145 20.01 6.33 9.02
C ARG A 145 19.18 5.27 9.75
N LEU A 146 17.97 5.62 10.21
CA LEU A 146 17.08 4.66 10.87
C LEU A 146 16.67 3.51 9.94
N ALA A 147 16.47 3.79 8.66
CA ALA A 147 16.18 2.75 7.66
C ALA A 147 17.36 1.77 7.53
N ALA A 148 18.58 2.30 7.38
CA ALA A 148 19.79 1.48 7.31
C ALA A 148 20.02 0.64 8.58
N GLU A 149 19.75 1.20 9.76
CA GLU A 149 19.84 0.47 11.05
C GLU A 149 18.80 -0.65 11.17
N ALA A 150 17.69 -0.55 10.43
CA ALA A 150 16.59 -1.51 10.45
C ALA A 150 16.61 -2.48 9.25
N ASP A 151 17.71 -2.55 8.49
CA ASP A 151 17.85 -3.33 7.26
C ASP A 151 16.75 -3.02 6.20
N LEU A 152 16.27 -1.76 6.19
CA LEU A 152 15.33 -1.24 5.20
C LEU A 152 16.09 -0.34 4.20
N ASP A 153 15.77 -0.46 2.91
CA ASP A 153 16.35 0.41 1.88
C ASP A 153 16.09 1.90 2.21
N PRO A 154 17.13 2.72 2.41
CA PRO A 154 16.99 4.14 2.74
C PRO A 154 16.26 4.94 1.67
N GLU A 155 16.39 4.59 0.39
CA GLU A 155 15.65 5.27 -0.67
C GLU A 155 14.16 4.95 -0.63
N PHE A 156 13.83 3.69 -0.40
CA PHE A 156 12.44 3.27 -0.20
C PHE A 156 11.81 3.94 1.01
N ALA A 157 12.52 3.98 2.15
CA ALA A 157 12.03 4.60 3.38
C ALA A 157 11.73 6.10 3.18
N GLU A 158 12.62 6.81 2.48
CA GLU A 158 12.43 8.21 2.15
C GLU A 158 11.23 8.42 1.22
N LYS A 159 11.08 7.61 0.17
CA LYS A 159 9.92 7.68 -0.75
C LYS A 159 8.61 7.43 -0.03
N TRP A 160 8.55 6.40 0.82
CA TRP A 160 7.35 6.08 1.61
C TRP A 160 7.00 7.23 2.56
N PHE A 161 7.99 7.78 3.27
CA PHE A 161 7.77 8.89 4.19
C PHE A 161 7.27 10.14 3.47
N ASN A 162 7.89 10.48 2.33
CA ASN A 162 7.47 11.63 1.51
C ASN A 162 6.05 11.45 0.98
N PHE A 163 5.69 10.24 0.54
CA PHE A 163 4.32 9.92 0.13
C PHE A 163 3.32 10.11 1.27
N VAL A 164 3.59 9.55 2.45
CA VAL A 164 2.72 9.69 3.63
C VAL A 164 2.55 11.16 4.02
N VAL A 165 3.62 11.96 4.01
CA VAL A 165 3.55 13.39 4.32
C VAL A 165 2.74 14.16 3.27
N ALA A 166 2.94 13.86 1.98
CA ALA A 166 2.24 14.54 0.89
C ALA A 166 0.72 14.29 0.91
N GLU A 167 0.28 13.04 1.11
CA GLU A 167 -1.16 12.71 1.12
C GLU A 167 -1.88 13.43 2.27
N VAL A 168 -1.18 13.65 3.38
CA VAL A 168 -1.72 14.25 4.59
C VAL A 168 -1.90 15.75 4.47
N ILE A 169 -0.95 16.43 3.82
CA ILE A 169 -1.08 17.87 3.54
C ILE A 169 -2.35 18.11 2.71
N ARG A 170 -2.62 17.25 1.72
CA ARG A 170 -3.80 17.33 0.84
C ARG A 170 -5.13 17.26 1.59
N HIS A 171 -5.21 16.42 2.62
CA HIS A 171 -6.42 16.31 3.47
C HIS A 171 -6.59 17.50 4.42
N HIS A 172 -5.51 18.14 4.87
CA HIS A 172 -5.60 19.32 5.73
C HIS A 172 -6.05 20.59 4.97
N THR A 173 -5.62 20.78 3.72
CA THR A 173 -6.08 21.90 2.88
C THR A 173 -7.56 21.78 2.52
N ALA A 174 -8.03 20.57 2.18
CA ALA A 174 -9.45 20.35 1.86
C ALA A 174 -10.41 20.62 3.03
N ALA A 175 -9.97 20.42 4.28
CA ALA A 175 -10.76 20.74 5.47
C ALA A 175 -10.77 22.25 5.80
N ALA A 176 -9.77 23.01 5.34
CA ALA A 176 -9.68 24.46 5.54
C ALA A 176 -10.49 25.25 4.51
N GLU A 177 -10.71 24.70 3.31
CA GLU A 177 -11.53 25.34 2.24
C GLU A 177 -13.04 25.08 2.39
N GLY A 178 -13.44 24.19 3.29
CA GLY A 178 -14.84 23.84 3.56
C GLY A 178 -15.48 24.51 4.79
N ALA A 179 -14.84 25.54 5.37
CA ALA A 179 -15.31 26.27 6.55
C ALA A 179 -15.61 27.74 6.23
#